data_AF-A0A2D6WSG6-F1
#
_entry.id   AF-A0A2D6WSG6-F1
#
_cell.length_a   1.000
_cell.length_b   1.000
_cell.length_c   1.000
_cell.angle_alpha   90.00
_cell.angle_beta   90.00
_cell.angle_gamma   90.00
#
_symmetry.space_group_name_H-M   'P 1'
#
loop_
_entity.id
_entity.type
_entity.pdbx_description
1 polymer ?
#
loop_
_entity_poly.entity_id
_entity_poly.type
_entity_poly.pdbx_seq_one_letter_code
_entity_poly.pdbx_strand_id
1 'polypeptide(L)'
;MGVAERSFLWVFSWLDTRFRLQDYWNMSKGAYYNMHRQMPLTHAEKYKLRIIWYWYPLYCLGGISFLSFIILVITGTVLGIYYVPGGEGDPSPAYASMQYIMTELPFGYILRAVHHWTTHFMVASVFLHMCRVYFTGAYRNPRELNWLIGVALMALTIVFGYSGYLLPWDSLAYGAAIIGINLANSSPLVGKYIATLLFSGSELTPLTVTRMYFIHVFILPVIVTTLIIIHLFIVWVQGIAEPH
;
A
#
# COMPACT_ATOMS: atom_id res chain seq x y z
N MET A 1 -16.91 -42.54 8.61
CA MET A 1 -16.67 -41.24 7.96
C MET A 1 -17.97 -40.71 7.38
N GLY A 2 -18.27 -39.44 7.66
CA GLY A 2 -19.46 -38.75 7.11
C GLY A 2 -19.31 -38.45 5.61
N VAL A 3 -20.42 -38.12 4.93
CA VAL A 3 -20.39 -37.71 3.51
C VAL A 3 -19.52 -36.45 3.32
N ALA A 4 -19.65 -35.47 4.21
CA ALA A 4 -18.84 -34.24 4.17
C ALA A 4 -17.32 -34.51 4.28
N GLU A 5 -16.93 -35.41 5.18
CA GLU A 5 -15.53 -35.79 5.40
C GLU A 5 -14.94 -36.50 4.18
N ARG A 6 -15.69 -37.44 3.57
CA ARG A 6 -15.28 -38.10 2.33
C ARG A 6 -15.14 -37.13 1.16
N SER A 7 -16.10 -36.22 1.01
CA SER A 7 -16.05 -35.19 -0.04
C SER A 7 -14.85 -34.27 0.14
N PHE A 8 -14.58 -33.82 1.36
CA PHE A 8 -13.41 -32.99 1.66
C PHE A 8 -12.09 -33.70 1.33
N LEU A 9 -11.92 -34.95 1.80
CA LEU A 9 -10.69 -35.71 1.56
C LEU A 9 -10.48 -36.04 0.08
N TRP A 10 -11.56 -36.33 -0.65
CA TRP A 10 -11.48 -36.55 -2.09
C TRP A 10 -11.04 -35.28 -2.82
N VAL A 11 -11.64 -34.12 -2.52
CA VAL A 11 -11.24 -32.83 -3.11
C VAL A 11 -9.79 -32.50 -2.76
N PHE A 12 -9.42 -32.65 -1.49
CA PHE A 12 -8.07 -32.37 -1.02
C PHE A 12 -7.04 -33.28 -1.70
N SER A 13 -7.29 -34.58 -1.76
CA SER A 13 -6.41 -35.55 -2.43
C SER A 13 -6.31 -35.30 -3.94
N TRP A 14 -7.43 -34.96 -4.59
CA TRP A 14 -7.45 -34.61 -6.01
C TRP A 14 -6.60 -33.36 -6.31
N LEU A 15 -6.67 -32.35 -5.42
CA LEU A 15 -5.87 -31.14 -5.54
C LEU A 15 -4.40 -31.41 -5.23
N ASP A 16 -4.11 -32.16 -4.17
CA ASP A 16 -2.75 -32.44 -3.74
C ASP A 16 -1.98 -33.28 -4.77
N THR A 17 -2.62 -34.28 -5.37
CA THR A 17 -2.01 -35.09 -6.44
C THR A 17 -1.65 -34.28 -7.70
N ARG A 18 -2.33 -33.14 -7.95
CA ARG A 18 -2.08 -32.27 -9.12
C ARG A 18 -1.15 -31.10 -8.83
N PHE A 19 -1.32 -30.50 -7.66
CA PHE A 19 -0.67 -29.23 -7.29
C PHE A 19 0.29 -29.38 -6.11
N ARG A 20 0.50 -30.58 -5.56
CA ARG A 20 1.42 -30.88 -4.46
C ARG A 20 1.23 -29.93 -3.27
N LEU A 21 -0.03 -29.68 -2.90
CA LEU A 21 -0.42 -28.77 -1.82
C LEU A 21 0.29 -29.09 -0.50
N GLN A 22 0.53 -30.36 -0.23
CA GLN A 22 1.18 -30.83 0.98
C GLN A 22 2.65 -30.39 1.07
N ASP A 23 3.36 -30.26 -0.05
CA ASP A 23 4.74 -29.76 -0.07
C ASP A 23 4.78 -28.26 0.26
N TYR A 24 3.89 -27.47 -0.34
CA TYR A 24 3.75 -26.04 -0.02
C TYR A 24 3.28 -25.82 1.41
N TRP A 25 2.39 -26.69 1.91
CA TRP A 25 1.94 -26.67 3.31
C TRP A 25 3.08 -27.00 4.27
N ASN A 26 3.91 -27.99 3.95
CA ASN A 26 5.08 -28.35 4.75
C ASN A 26 6.14 -27.24 4.72
N MET A 27 6.35 -26.59 3.58
CA MET A 27 7.22 -25.42 3.46
C MET A 27 6.68 -24.24 4.28
N SER A 28 5.37 -23.99 4.21
CA SER A 28 4.68 -22.97 5.02
C SER A 28 4.74 -23.30 6.51
N LYS A 29 4.60 -24.56 6.90
CA LYS A 29 4.79 -25.03 8.29
C LYS A 29 6.23 -24.85 8.74
N GLY A 30 7.20 -25.24 7.91
CA GLY A 30 8.63 -25.03 8.20
C GLY A 30 8.94 -23.55 8.40
N ALA A 31 8.41 -22.69 7.53
CA ALA A 31 8.52 -21.24 7.68
C ALA A 31 7.76 -20.73 8.91
N TYR A 32 6.55 -21.23 9.22
CA TYR A 32 5.79 -20.87 10.42
C TYR A 32 6.54 -21.25 11.70
N TYR A 33 7.07 -22.47 11.79
CA TYR A 33 7.87 -22.92 12.93
C TYR A 33 9.20 -22.18 13.03
N ASN A 34 9.85 -21.85 11.90
CA ASN A 34 11.05 -21.01 11.89
C ASN A 34 10.75 -19.55 12.24
N MET A 35 9.63 -19.01 11.79
CA MET A 35 9.17 -17.64 12.07
C MET A 35 8.69 -17.50 13.52
N HIS A 36 8.10 -18.55 14.11
CA HIS A 36 7.83 -18.62 15.54
C HIS A 36 9.13 -18.67 16.38
N ARG A 37 10.24 -19.15 15.78
CA ARG A 37 11.58 -19.11 16.36
C ARG A 37 12.34 -17.79 16.09
N GLN A 38 11.90 -17.00 15.10
CA GLN A 38 12.51 -15.74 14.65
C GLN A 38 11.75 -14.49 15.05
N MET A 39 10.47 -14.58 15.44
CA MET A 39 9.90 -13.55 16.30
C MET A 39 10.76 -13.62 17.56
N PRO A 40 11.55 -12.57 17.84
CA PRO A 40 12.39 -12.62 19.02
C PRO A 40 11.48 -12.91 20.19
N LEU A 41 11.76 -14.02 20.90
CA LEU A 41 11.37 -14.13 22.29
C LEU A 41 11.70 -12.77 22.88
N THR A 42 10.74 -12.13 23.56
CA THR A 42 11.04 -10.85 24.20
C THR A 42 12.35 -11.05 24.96
N HIS A 43 13.27 -10.07 24.99
CA HIS A 43 14.49 -10.24 25.79
C HIS A 43 14.15 -10.66 27.22
N ALA A 44 12.97 -10.28 27.70
CA ALA A 44 12.32 -10.80 28.89
C ALA A 44 12.10 -12.31 28.94
N GLU A 45 11.66 -12.95 27.87
CA GLU A 45 11.51 -14.41 27.81
C GLU A 45 12.85 -15.12 27.56
N LYS A 46 13.75 -14.55 26.76
CA LYS A 46 15.12 -15.07 26.53
C LYS A 46 15.99 -15.01 27.79
N TYR A 47 15.84 -13.98 28.63
CA TYR A 47 16.61 -13.76 29.88
C TYR A 47 15.77 -13.86 31.16
N LYS A 48 14.52 -14.34 31.09
CA LYS A 48 13.56 -14.39 32.21
C LYS A 48 13.35 -13.05 32.95
N LEU A 49 13.46 -11.91 32.26
CA LEU A 49 13.17 -10.59 32.83
C LEU A 49 11.65 -10.37 32.90
N ARG A 50 11.18 -9.69 33.95
CA ARG A 50 9.75 -9.42 34.20
C ARG A 50 9.22 -8.16 33.49
N ILE A 51 9.99 -7.59 32.56
CA ILE A 51 9.73 -6.30 31.90
C ILE A 51 9.19 -6.54 30.49
N ILE A 52 7.98 -6.04 30.22
CA ILE A 52 7.44 -5.97 28.86
C ILE A 52 8.34 -5.02 28.05
N TRP A 53 8.97 -5.55 27.00
CA TRP A 53 9.90 -4.80 26.17
C TRP A 53 9.11 -3.80 25.29
N TYR A 54 9.24 -2.51 25.57
CA TYR A 54 8.43 -1.42 24.99
C TYR A 54 8.45 -1.31 23.45
N TRP A 55 9.38 -1.98 22.75
CA TRP A 55 9.52 -1.89 21.30
C TRP A 55 8.70 -2.91 20.51
N TYR A 56 8.08 -3.90 21.16
CA TYR A 56 7.34 -4.97 20.47
C TYR A 56 6.19 -4.46 19.57
N PRO A 57 5.40 -3.44 19.96
CA PRO A 57 4.37 -2.87 19.08
C PRO A 57 4.94 -2.25 17.79
N LEU A 58 6.19 -1.77 17.82
CA LEU A 58 6.84 -1.15 16.66
C LEU A 58 7.23 -2.19 15.58
N TYR A 59 7.23 -3.49 15.92
CA TYR A 59 7.39 -4.54 14.93
C TYR A 59 6.15 -4.70 14.04
N CYS A 60 4.98 -4.34 14.56
CA CYS A 60 3.71 -4.40 13.83
C CYS A 60 3.56 -3.27 12.79
N LEU A 61 4.39 -2.22 12.80
CA LEU A 61 4.27 -1.06 11.90
C LEU A 61 4.30 -1.43 10.41
N GLY A 62 5.09 -2.45 10.02
CA GLY A 62 5.08 -2.96 8.64
C GLY A 62 3.80 -3.73 8.30
N GLY A 63 3.22 -4.43 9.28
CA GLY A 63 1.91 -5.09 9.12
C GLY A 63 0.75 -4.09 9.06
N ILE A 64 0.81 -3.02 9.86
CA ILE A 64 -0.19 -1.94 9.87
C ILE A 64 -0.18 -1.20 8.53
N SER A 65 0.99 -0.92 7.94
CA SER A 65 1.06 -0.30 6.61
C SER A 65 0.50 -1.22 5.52
N PHE A 66 0.77 -2.52 5.58
CA PHE A 66 0.18 -3.51 4.66
C PHE A 66 -1.34 -3.63 4.80
N LEU A 67 -1.85 -3.68 6.03
CA LEU A 67 -3.29 -3.68 6.28
C LEU A 67 -3.96 -2.40 5.75
N SER A 68 -3.32 -1.25 5.97
CA SER A 68 -3.79 0.04 5.46
C SER A 68 -3.86 0.03 3.93
N PHE A 69 -2.85 -0.55 3.26
CA PHE A 69 -2.86 -0.73 1.81
C PHE A 69 -4.04 -1.59 1.33
N ILE A 70 -4.34 -2.71 2.00
CA ILE A 70 -5.50 -3.55 1.67
C ILE A 70 -6.81 -2.75 1.79
N ILE A 71 -6.98 -2.01 2.90
CA ILE A 71 -8.17 -1.19 3.13
C ILE A 71 -8.28 -0.13 2.02
N LEU A 72 -7.18 0.51 1.62
CA LEU A 72 -7.16 1.50 0.53
C LEU A 72 -7.55 0.87 -0.81
N VAL A 73 -7.04 -0.31 -1.14
CA VAL A 73 -7.40 -1.02 -2.38
C VAL A 73 -8.89 -1.32 -2.41
N ILE A 74 -9.45 -1.86 -1.33
CA ILE A 74 -10.88 -2.21 -1.26
C ILE A 74 -11.75 -0.94 -1.36
N THR A 75 -11.49 0.03 -0.50
CA THR A 75 -12.29 1.27 -0.45
C THR A 75 -12.14 2.09 -1.73
N GLY A 76 -10.93 2.16 -2.29
CA GLY A 76 -10.64 2.87 -3.54
C GLY A 76 -11.30 2.22 -4.75
N THR A 77 -11.33 0.87 -4.80
CA THR A 77 -12.03 0.14 -5.86
C THR A 77 -13.52 0.46 -5.85
N VAL A 78 -14.16 0.47 -4.67
CA VAL A 78 -15.59 0.79 -4.56
C VAL A 78 -15.86 2.25 -4.92
N LEU A 79 -15.03 3.20 -4.48
CA LEU A 79 -15.16 4.62 -4.86
C LEU A 79 -14.96 4.82 -6.38
N GLY A 80 -14.04 4.09 -6.98
CA GLY A 80 -13.74 4.15 -8.41
C GLY A 80 -14.90 3.74 -9.32
N ILE A 81 -15.90 2.99 -8.82
CA ILE A 81 -17.11 2.63 -9.56
C ILE A 81 -18.04 3.85 -9.74
N TYR A 82 -18.07 4.76 -8.77
CA TYR A 82 -18.97 5.92 -8.76
C TYR A 82 -18.30 7.22 -9.23
N TYR A 83 -16.97 7.26 -9.24
CA TYR A 83 -16.20 8.44 -9.60
C TYR A 83 -16.01 8.55 -11.13
N VAL A 84 -16.27 9.74 -11.68
CA VAL A 84 -16.09 10.04 -13.11
C VAL A 84 -14.86 10.93 -13.29
N PRO A 85 -13.75 10.44 -13.84
CA PRO A 85 -12.55 11.25 -14.00
C PRO A 85 -12.67 12.28 -15.15
N GLY A 86 -12.35 13.54 -14.86
CA GLY A 86 -12.22 14.60 -15.86
C GLY A 86 -13.55 15.14 -16.40
N GLY A 87 -13.51 15.66 -17.63
CA GLY A 87 -14.64 16.27 -18.33
C GLY A 87 -14.76 17.78 -18.18
N GLU A 88 -15.36 18.42 -19.17
CA GLU A 88 -15.68 19.86 -19.17
C GLU A 88 -17.07 20.09 -18.57
N GLY A 89 -17.21 21.10 -17.71
CA GLY A 89 -18.48 21.45 -17.06
C GLY A 89 -18.27 22.33 -15.83
N ASP A 90 -19.33 23.01 -15.39
CA ASP A 90 -19.36 23.78 -14.14
C ASP A 90 -20.58 23.37 -13.28
N PRO A 91 -20.39 22.55 -12.22
CA PRO A 91 -19.13 21.96 -11.79
C PRO A 91 -18.61 20.87 -12.75
N SER A 92 -17.30 20.64 -12.76
CA SER A 92 -16.69 19.56 -13.55
C SER A 92 -17.27 18.18 -13.17
N PRO A 93 -17.34 17.21 -14.10
CA PRO A 93 -17.86 15.87 -13.77
C PRO A 93 -17.07 15.15 -12.67
N ALA A 94 -15.76 15.40 -12.56
CA ALA A 94 -14.92 14.94 -11.46
C ALA A 94 -15.42 15.46 -10.10
N TYR A 95 -15.68 16.76 -10.00
CA TYR A 95 -16.19 17.37 -8.77
C TYR A 95 -17.65 16.96 -8.51
N ALA A 96 -18.50 16.91 -9.55
CA ALA A 96 -19.89 16.52 -9.43
C ALA A 96 -20.06 15.07 -8.94
N SER A 97 -19.27 14.12 -9.47
CA SER A 97 -19.27 12.74 -9.00
C SER A 97 -18.71 12.60 -7.58
N MET A 98 -17.73 13.42 -7.20
CA MET A 98 -17.26 13.50 -5.82
C MET A 98 -18.36 14.00 -4.86
N GLN A 99 -19.12 15.03 -5.26
CA GLN A 99 -20.27 15.53 -4.49
C GLN A 99 -21.33 14.43 -4.33
N TYR A 100 -21.68 13.74 -5.41
CA TYR A 100 -22.62 12.61 -5.36
C TYR A 100 -22.21 11.54 -4.32
N ILE A 101 -20.93 11.14 -4.29
CA ILE A 101 -20.39 10.20 -3.30
C ILE A 101 -20.58 10.74 -1.86
N MET A 102 -20.43 12.04 -1.67
CA MET A 102 -20.53 12.69 -0.36
C MET A 102 -21.95 12.90 0.13
N THR A 103 -22.91 13.17 -0.78
CA THR A 103 -24.25 13.65 -0.41
C THR A 103 -25.37 12.65 -0.70
N GLU A 104 -25.26 11.86 -1.77
CA GLU A 104 -26.37 11.05 -2.28
C GLU A 104 -26.14 9.54 -2.12
N LEU A 105 -24.89 9.09 -2.26
CA LEU A 105 -24.56 7.67 -2.15
C LEU A 105 -24.72 7.18 -0.69
N PRO A 106 -25.55 6.16 -0.41
CA PRO A 106 -25.68 5.60 0.93
C PRO A 106 -24.32 5.13 1.46
N PHE A 107 -23.91 5.63 2.63
CA PHE A 107 -22.60 5.40 3.25
C PHE A 107 -21.39 5.86 2.43
N GLY A 108 -21.57 6.57 1.31
CA GLY A 108 -20.48 7.04 0.45
C GLY A 108 -19.52 7.97 1.16
N TYR A 109 -20.03 8.88 1.99
CA TYR A 109 -19.20 9.76 2.81
C TYR A 109 -18.32 9.00 3.81
N ILE A 110 -18.83 7.92 4.42
CA ILE A 110 -18.06 7.06 5.34
C ILE A 110 -16.97 6.36 4.55
N LEU A 111 -17.31 5.79 3.40
CA LEU A 111 -16.35 5.07 2.56
C LEU A 111 -15.19 5.99 2.13
N ARG A 112 -15.50 7.21 1.67
CA ARG A 112 -14.49 8.22 1.34
C ARG A 112 -13.68 8.65 2.56
N ALA A 113 -14.33 8.84 3.72
CA ALA A 113 -13.63 9.18 4.95
C ALA A 113 -12.66 8.08 5.37
N VAL A 114 -13.06 6.80 5.33
CA VAL A 114 -12.19 5.67 5.61
C VAL A 114 -11.02 5.64 4.64
N HIS A 115 -11.26 5.81 3.34
CA HIS A 115 -10.19 5.87 2.34
C HIS A 115 -9.18 6.99 2.65
N HIS A 116 -9.67 8.20 2.89
CA HIS A 116 -8.84 9.37 3.20
C HIS A 116 -8.03 9.22 4.51
N TRP A 117 -8.68 8.81 5.60
CA TRP A 117 -8.00 8.61 6.89
C TRP A 117 -7.01 7.45 6.84
N THR A 118 -7.35 6.37 6.13
CA THR A 118 -6.43 5.23 5.94
C THR A 118 -5.17 5.66 5.19
N THR A 119 -5.26 6.60 4.24
CA THR A 119 -4.07 7.17 3.58
C THR A 119 -3.12 7.81 4.59
N HIS A 120 -3.63 8.60 5.54
CA HIS A 120 -2.80 9.20 6.60
C HIS A 120 -2.19 8.14 7.52
N PHE A 121 -2.97 7.15 7.93
CA PHE A 121 -2.46 6.04 8.73
C PHE A 121 -1.38 5.25 7.99
N MET A 122 -1.54 5.00 6.69
CA MET A 122 -0.55 4.32 5.86
C MET A 122 0.75 5.13 5.82
N VAL A 123 0.69 6.42 5.49
CA VAL A 123 1.88 7.30 5.42
C VAL A 123 2.61 7.34 6.77
N ALA A 124 1.87 7.55 7.86
CA ALA A 124 2.45 7.57 9.19
C ALA A 124 3.08 6.22 9.57
N SER A 125 2.39 5.10 9.30
CA SER A 125 2.88 3.76 9.60
C SER A 125 4.12 3.40 8.78
N VAL A 126 4.16 3.73 7.50
CA VAL A 126 5.34 3.54 6.64
C VAL A 126 6.51 4.37 7.17
N PHE A 127 6.30 5.65 7.48
CA PHE A 127 7.35 6.50 8.03
C PHE A 127 7.92 5.94 9.34
N LEU A 128 7.05 5.59 10.29
CA LEU A 128 7.47 5.01 11.56
C LEU A 128 8.15 3.64 11.37
N HIS A 129 7.68 2.83 10.42
CA HIS A 129 8.33 1.57 10.06
C HIS A 129 9.76 1.80 9.56
N MET A 130 9.97 2.80 8.68
CA MET A 130 11.28 3.18 8.18
C MET A 130 12.20 3.66 9.30
N CYS A 131 11.69 4.51 10.21
CA CYS A 131 12.43 4.93 11.40
C CYS A 131 12.85 3.73 12.24
N ARG A 132 11.93 2.79 12.51
CA ARG A 132 12.23 1.58 13.28
C ARG A 132 13.35 0.79 12.62
N VAL A 133 13.26 0.50 11.32
CA VAL A 133 14.27 -0.30 10.61
C VAL A 133 15.62 0.40 10.58
N TYR A 134 15.65 1.72 10.41
CA TYR A 134 16.88 2.50 10.43
C TYR A 134 17.54 2.53 11.81
N PHE A 135 16.81 2.92 12.85
CA PHE A 135 17.37 3.07 14.20
C PHE A 135 17.72 1.74 14.88
N THR A 136 17.02 0.65 14.51
CA THR A 136 17.37 -0.70 14.97
C THR A 136 18.47 -1.36 14.14
N GLY A 137 18.94 -0.74 13.05
CA GLY A 137 19.95 -1.33 12.17
C GLY A 137 19.49 -2.57 11.40
N ALA A 138 18.18 -2.82 11.34
CA ALA A 138 17.61 -4.02 10.73
C ALA A 138 17.78 -4.10 9.20
N TYR A 139 18.23 -3.02 8.56
CA TYR A 139 18.53 -2.96 7.12
C TYR A 139 19.90 -3.55 6.74
N ARG A 140 20.79 -3.83 7.72
CA ARG A 140 22.14 -4.33 7.46
C ARG A 140 22.12 -5.73 6.85
N ASN A 141 23.27 -6.18 6.35
CA ASN A 141 23.49 -7.52 5.78
C ASN A 141 22.76 -8.61 6.58
N PRO A 142 21.89 -9.44 5.96
CA PRO A 142 21.67 -9.65 4.51
C PRO A 142 20.45 -8.94 3.90
N ARG A 143 19.94 -7.87 4.53
CA ARG A 143 18.62 -7.26 4.23
C ARG A 143 18.69 -5.93 3.46
N GLU A 144 19.83 -5.59 2.87
CA GLU A 144 20.03 -4.31 2.19
C GLU A 144 19.08 -4.15 0.99
N LEU A 145 18.87 -5.21 0.21
CA LEU A 145 17.94 -5.19 -0.91
C LEU A 145 16.51 -4.90 -0.45
N ASN A 146 16.09 -5.50 0.67
CA ASN A 146 14.75 -5.29 1.21
C ASN A 146 14.56 -3.84 1.67
N TRP A 147 15.62 -3.23 2.23
CA TRP A 147 15.62 -1.82 2.59
C TRP A 147 15.47 -0.91 1.36
N LEU A 148 16.21 -1.15 0.28
CA LEU A 148 16.07 -0.37 -0.96
C LEU A 148 14.66 -0.46 -1.53
N ILE A 149 14.05 -1.64 -1.51
CA ILE A 149 12.63 -1.81 -1.90
C ILE A 149 11.72 -1.02 -0.96
N GLY A 150 11.98 -1.05 0.35
CA GLY A 150 11.24 -0.25 1.34
C GLY A 150 11.32 1.26 1.10
N VAL A 151 12.51 1.78 0.74
CA VAL A 151 12.70 3.19 0.35
C VAL A 151 11.88 3.52 -0.90
N ALA A 152 11.91 2.66 -1.91
CA ALA A 152 11.10 2.83 -3.12
C ALA A 152 9.59 2.81 -2.81
N LEU A 153 9.14 1.89 -1.96
CA LEU A 153 7.74 1.81 -1.50
C LEU A 153 7.32 3.07 -0.73
N MET A 154 8.19 3.63 0.12
CA MET A 154 7.91 4.89 0.82
C MET A 154 7.74 6.04 -0.17
N ALA A 155 8.63 6.18 -1.15
CA ALA A 155 8.51 7.21 -2.19
C ALA A 155 7.21 7.04 -2.99
N LEU A 156 6.87 5.81 -3.41
CA LEU A 156 5.63 5.52 -4.12
C LEU A 156 4.38 5.79 -3.28
N THR A 157 4.43 5.58 -1.96
CA THR A 157 3.33 5.90 -1.04
C THR A 157 3.04 7.41 -1.03
N ILE A 158 4.07 8.25 -1.08
CA ILE A 158 3.90 9.71 -1.19
C ILE A 158 3.28 10.09 -2.53
N VAL A 159 3.73 9.47 -3.63
CA VAL A 159 3.16 9.69 -4.98
C VAL A 159 1.70 9.24 -5.05
N PHE A 160 1.33 8.15 -4.37
CA PHE A 160 -0.06 7.73 -4.19
C PHE A 160 -0.90 8.80 -3.49
N GLY A 161 -0.41 9.31 -2.35
CA GLY A 161 -1.09 10.38 -1.62
C GLY A 161 -1.31 11.62 -2.49
N TYR A 162 -0.28 12.05 -3.23
CA TYR A 162 -0.39 13.20 -4.13
C TYR A 162 -1.37 12.98 -5.29
N SER A 163 -1.25 11.86 -6.01
CA SER A 163 -2.12 11.56 -7.16
C SER A 163 -3.59 11.42 -6.75
N GLY A 164 -3.88 10.84 -5.59
CA GLY A 164 -5.25 10.72 -5.06
C GLY A 164 -5.82 12.05 -4.58
N TYR A 165 -4.97 12.92 -4.02
CA TYR A 165 -5.34 14.26 -3.58
C TYR A 165 -5.85 15.15 -4.70
N LEU A 166 -5.44 14.89 -5.96
CA LEU A 166 -5.90 15.65 -7.12
C LEU A 166 -7.29 15.23 -7.61
N LEU A 167 -7.79 14.04 -7.25
CA LEU A 167 -9.02 13.50 -7.83
C LEU A 167 -10.32 14.22 -7.44
N PRO A 168 -10.50 14.76 -6.22
CA PRO A 168 -11.71 15.52 -5.88
C PRO A 168 -11.95 16.75 -6.77
N TRP A 169 -10.89 17.28 -7.38
CA TRP A 169 -10.91 18.44 -8.27
C TRP A 169 -11.61 19.67 -7.68
N ASP A 170 -11.41 19.89 -6.38
CA ASP A 170 -11.79 21.13 -5.69
C ASP A 170 -10.71 22.22 -5.84
N SER A 171 -10.96 23.41 -5.29
CA SER A 171 -10.02 24.53 -5.39
C SER A 171 -8.64 24.21 -4.79
N LEU A 172 -8.61 23.36 -3.78
CA LEU A 172 -7.40 22.93 -3.10
C LEU A 172 -6.59 21.93 -3.95
N ALA A 173 -7.25 20.95 -4.56
CA ALA A 173 -6.67 20.04 -5.53
C ALA A 173 -6.13 20.80 -6.75
N TYR A 174 -6.88 21.80 -7.25
CA TYR A 174 -6.46 22.63 -8.38
C TYR A 174 -5.15 23.38 -8.07
N GLY A 175 -5.04 23.99 -6.89
CA GLY A 175 -3.81 24.63 -6.43
C GLY A 175 -2.63 23.66 -6.33
N ALA A 176 -2.86 22.45 -5.80
CA ALA A 176 -1.81 21.44 -5.72
C ALA A 176 -1.36 20.90 -7.09
N ALA A 177 -2.26 20.85 -8.08
CA ALA A 177 -1.91 20.51 -9.45
C ALA A 177 -1.04 21.60 -10.09
N ILE A 178 -1.33 22.89 -9.89
CA ILE A 178 -0.48 24.01 -10.35
C ILE A 178 0.93 23.87 -9.78
N ILE A 179 1.04 23.62 -8.46
CA ILE A 179 2.33 23.44 -7.80
C ILE A 179 3.08 22.26 -8.41
N GLY A 180 2.41 21.14 -8.70
CA GLY A 180 3.02 19.98 -9.34
C GLY A 180 3.55 20.26 -10.74
N ILE A 181 2.78 20.98 -11.56
CA ILE A 181 3.20 21.40 -12.90
C ILE A 181 4.42 22.32 -12.82
N ASN A 182 4.40 23.29 -11.91
CA ASN A 182 5.52 24.21 -11.72
C ASN A 182 6.78 23.49 -11.23
N LEU A 183 6.63 22.52 -10.32
CA LEU A 183 7.73 21.67 -9.87
C LEU A 183 8.30 20.83 -11.02
N ALA A 184 7.45 20.22 -11.84
CA ALA A 184 7.90 19.51 -13.02
C ALA A 184 8.70 20.43 -13.95
N ASN A 185 8.15 21.61 -14.29
CA ASN A 185 8.80 22.59 -15.17
C ASN A 185 10.08 23.22 -14.60
N SER A 186 10.30 23.15 -13.28
CA SER A 186 11.54 23.63 -12.65
C SER A 186 12.78 22.81 -13.04
N SER A 187 12.59 21.57 -13.50
CA SER A 187 13.70 20.72 -13.95
C SER A 187 14.19 21.17 -15.34
N PRO A 188 15.47 21.60 -15.47
CA PRO A 188 15.95 22.27 -16.67
C PRO A 188 16.02 21.36 -17.91
N LEU A 189 16.24 20.06 -17.72
CA LEU A 189 16.43 19.11 -18.83
C LEU A 189 15.17 18.32 -19.17
N VAL A 190 14.44 17.86 -18.15
CA VAL A 190 13.33 16.91 -18.31
C VAL A 190 11.97 17.49 -17.96
N GLY A 191 11.91 18.75 -17.50
CA GLY A 191 10.71 19.30 -16.89
C GLY A 191 9.48 19.34 -17.81
N LYS A 192 9.66 19.81 -19.05
CA LYS A 192 8.59 19.83 -20.06
C LYS A 192 8.06 18.42 -20.36
N TYR A 193 8.93 17.42 -20.41
CA TYR A 193 8.54 16.03 -20.65
C TYR A 193 7.74 15.47 -19.47
N ILE A 194 8.16 15.75 -18.24
CA ILE A 194 7.45 15.34 -17.03
C ILE A 194 6.07 16.00 -16.96
N ALA A 195 6.00 17.33 -17.17
CA ALA A 195 4.75 18.07 -17.18
C ALA A 195 3.79 17.56 -18.26
N THR A 196 4.31 17.34 -19.46
CA THR A 196 3.54 16.79 -20.58
C THR A 196 3.06 15.37 -20.29
N LEU A 197 3.88 14.51 -19.71
CA LEU A 197 3.53 13.11 -19.44
C LEU A 197 2.52 12.98 -18.29
N LEU A 198 2.79 13.62 -17.15
CA LEU A 198 1.97 13.49 -15.95
C LEU A 198 0.72 14.37 -16.00
N PHE A 199 0.87 15.65 -16.36
CA PHE A 199 -0.19 16.65 -16.21
C PHE A 199 -0.90 17.03 -17.51
N SER A 200 -0.52 16.43 -18.64
CA SER A 200 -1.01 16.81 -19.98
C SER A 200 -0.54 18.16 -20.50
N GLY A 201 0.56 18.69 -19.96
CA GLY A 201 1.19 19.92 -20.44
C GLY A 201 1.59 20.84 -19.29
N SER A 202 1.88 22.09 -19.64
CA SER A 202 2.19 23.16 -18.68
C SER A 202 0.95 23.92 -18.19
N GLU A 203 -0.22 23.60 -18.73
CA GLU A 203 -1.49 24.19 -18.34
C GLU A 203 -2.42 23.12 -17.77
N LEU A 204 -3.28 23.57 -16.87
CA LEU A 204 -4.25 22.71 -16.20
C LEU A 204 -5.44 22.47 -17.12
N THR A 205 -5.72 21.19 -17.35
CA THR A 205 -6.83 20.77 -18.21
C THR A 205 -7.62 19.65 -17.53
N PRO A 206 -8.88 19.39 -17.91
CA PRO A 206 -9.62 18.23 -17.42
C PRO A 206 -8.91 16.89 -17.70
N LEU A 207 -8.05 16.85 -18.72
CA LEU A 207 -7.23 15.68 -19.05
C LEU A 207 -6.18 15.39 -17.97
N THR A 208 -5.74 16.41 -17.20
CA THR A 208 -4.86 16.24 -16.04
C THR A 208 -5.49 15.29 -15.01
N VAL A 209 -6.77 15.46 -14.68
CA VAL A 209 -7.51 14.57 -13.75
C VAL A 209 -7.55 13.15 -14.27
N THR A 210 -7.84 13.00 -15.56
CA THR A 210 -7.97 11.69 -16.21
C THR A 210 -6.64 10.91 -16.14
N ARG A 211 -5.51 11.59 -16.36
CA ARG A 211 -4.18 10.98 -16.21
C ARG A 211 -3.86 10.62 -14.77
N MET A 212 -4.14 11.53 -13.84
CA MET A 212 -3.92 11.26 -12.41
C MET A 212 -4.77 10.09 -11.92
N TYR A 213 -6.00 9.97 -12.39
CA TYR A 213 -6.86 8.81 -12.13
C TYR A 213 -6.23 7.52 -12.65
N PHE A 214 -5.77 7.50 -13.91
CA PHE A 214 -5.12 6.31 -14.48
C PHE A 214 -3.83 5.93 -13.74
N ILE A 215 -3.02 6.92 -13.37
CA ILE A 215 -1.81 6.72 -12.57
C ILE A 215 -2.18 6.15 -11.20
N HIS A 216 -3.16 6.73 -10.51
CA HIS A 216 -3.54 6.39 -9.14
C HIS A 216 -4.24 5.03 -9.02
N VAL A 217 -5.12 4.70 -9.97
CA VAL A 217 -5.99 3.51 -9.89
C VAL A 217 -5.40 2.31 -10.62
N PHE A 218 -4.55 2.51 -11.63
CA PHE A 218 -3.99 1.41 -12.42
C PHE A 218 -2.48 1.27 -12.27
N ILE A 219 -1.71 2.29 -12.67
CA ILE A 219 -0.24 2.17 -12.75
C ILE A 219 0.37 1.96 -11.36
N LEU A 220 0.07 2.84 -10.41
CA LEU A 220 0.66 2.78 -9.08
C LEU A 220 0.25 1.50 -8.32
N PRO A 221 -1.02 1.04 -8.33
CA PRO A 221 -1.41 -0.20 -7.66
C PRO A 221 -0.69 -1.43 -8.18
N VAL A 222 -0.49 -1.55 -9.50
CA VAL A 222 0.25 -2.68 -10.08
C VAL A 222 1.71 -2.69 -9.63
N ILE A 223 2.38 -1.53 -9.70
CA ILE A 223 3.80 -1.41 -9.31
C ILE A 223 3.98 -1.66 -7.81
N VAL A 224 3.19 -1.00 -6.96
CA VAL A 224 3.32 -1.12 -5.51
C VAL A 224 2.93 -2.50 -5.02
N THR A 225 1.87 -3.12 -5.56
CA THR A 225 1.51 -4.49 -5.20
C THR A 225 2.64 -5.46 -5.52
N THR A 226 3.26 -5.33 -6.70
CA THR A 226 4.40 -6.16 -7.11
C THR A 226 5.57 -5.99 -6.14
N LEU A 227 5.93 -4.75 -5.80
CA LEU A 227 7.02 -4.47 -4.87
C LEU A 227 6.71 -4.94 -3.44
N ILE A 228 5.46 -4.83 -2.97
CA ILE A 228 5.04 -5.35 -1.66
C ILE A 228 5.19 -6.88 -1.62
N ILE A 229 4.77 -7.59 -2.67
CA ILE A 229 4.92 -9.05 -2.76
C ILE A 229 6.40 -9.43 -2.65
N ILE A 230 7.27 -8.78 -3.41
CA ILE A 230 8.73 -9.03 -3.37
C ILE A 230 9.28 -8.70 -1.98
N HIS A 231 8.90 -7.56 -1.40
CA HIS A 231 9.35 -7.11 -0.07
C HIS A 231 8.97 -8.12 1.02
N LEU A 232 7.71 -8.56 1.05
CA LEU A 232 7.23 -9.55 2.02
C LEU A 232 7.86 -10.93 1.78
N PHE A 233 8.07 -11.32 0.53
CA PHE A 233 8.73 -12.58 0.19
C PHE A 233 10.17 -12.62 0.73
N ILE A 234 10.93 -11.53 0.60
CA ILE A 234 12.29 -11.45 1.15
C ILE A 234 12.26 -11.58 2.69
N VAL A 235 11.33 -10.89 3.35
CA VAL A 235 11.15 -11.02 4.82
C VAL A 235 10.79 -12.45 5.22
N TRP A 236 9.92 -13.11 4.45
CA TRP A 236 9.50 -14.48 4.71
C TRP A 236 10.66 -15.48 4.59
N VAL A 237 11.55 -15.29 3.61
CA VAL A 237 12.71 -16.17 3.38
C VAL A 237 13.88 -15.86 4.34
N GLN A 238 14.20 -14.59 4.56
CA GLN A 238 15.37 -14.16 5.36
C GLN A 238 15.07 -14.02 6.86
N GLY A 239 13.80 -13.98 7.24
CA GLY A 239 13.37 -13.77 8.61
C GLY A 239 13.39 -12.32 9.08
N ILE A 240 13.12 -12.12 10.37
CA ILE A 240 13.12 -10.81 11.04
C ILE A 240 14.48 -10.60 11.73
N ALA A 241 14.95 -9.36 11.80
CA ALA A 241 16.15 -9.01 12.57
C ALA A 241 15.88 -9.12 14.08
N GLU A 242 16.83 -9.67 14.83
CA GLU A 242 16.75 -9.69 16.30
C GLU A 242 16.84 -8.25 16.87
N PRO A 243 16.13 -7.93 17.96
CA PRO A 243 16.30 -6.67 18.67
C PRO A 243 17.72 -6.59 19.24
N HIS A 244 18.32 -5.41 19.13
CA HIS A 244 19.61 -5.07 19.74
C HIS A 244 19.40 -4.18 20.96
#